data_AF-A0A5J5IME6-F1
#
_entry.id   AF-A0A5J5IME6-F1
#
_cell.length_a   1.000
_cell.length_b   1.000
_cell.length_c   1.000
_cell.angle_alpha   90.00
_cell.angle_beta   90.00
_cell.angle_gamma   90.00
#
_symmetry.space_group_name_H-M   'P 1'
#
loop_
_entity.id
_entity.type
_entity.pdbx_description
1 polymer ?
#
loop_
_entity_poly.entity_id
_entity_poly.type
_entity_poly.pdbx_seq_one_letter_code
_entity_poly.pdbx_strand_id
1 'polypeptide(L)'
;MNFQTMNKQRKFVLIASAIGVISMFLPWVSIPFLGSVNGMHGSGIFIFLCFVVAGIITLLGDQTKNFDTSMWTITLVTGAIPILIILYYLIDASGNTIFGSVIGFGVYIGGLAAIGVLASAYIFRSPTDNLKDTFNTMKKNIESKINTHDNTTTGSTTPDNSNSSLTNTNPPA
;
A
#
# COMPACT_ATOMS: atom_id res chain seq x y z
N MET A 1 -14.92 7.02 14.62
CA MET A 1 -13.62 7.58 14.18
C MET A 1 -13.78 9.07 14.02
N ASN A 2 -12.98 9.90 14.70
CA ASN A 2 -13.12 11.35 14.64
C ASN A 2 -12.33 11.87 13.43
N PHE A 3 -13.00 12.09 12.31
CA PHE A 3 -12.33 12.56 11.08
C PHE A 3 -11.63 13.91 11.29
N GLN A 4 -11.90 14.67 12.34
CA GLN A 4 -11.20 15.94 12.57
C GLN A 4 -9.74 15.76 13.02
N THR A 5 -9.41 14.73 13.81
CA THR A 5 -8.06 14.53 14.37
C THR A 5 -7.07 13.83 13.42
N MET A 6 -7.56 13.32 12.29
CA MET A 6 -6.73 12.57 11.34
C MET A 6 -5.89 13.51 10.46
N ASN A 7 -4.65 13.10 10.19
CA ASN A 7 -3.70 13.86 9.39
C ASN A 7 -4.24 14.14 7.95
N LYS A 8 -4.02 15.36 7.43
CA LYS A 8 -4.46 15.79 6.09
C LYS A 8 -3.98 14.84 4.99
N GLN A 9 -2.80 14.25 5.19
CA GLN A 9 -2.18 13.31 4.25
C GLN A 9 -2.99 12.02 4.10
N ARG A 10 -3.29 11.35 5.22
CA ARG A 10 -4.08 10.12 5.25
C ARG A 10 -5.50 10.35 4.73
N LYS A 11 -6.08 11.52 5.01
CA LYS A 11 -7.43 11.89 4.55
C LYS A 11 -7.52 11.95 3.04
N PHE A 12 -6.53 12.56 2.39
CA PHE A 12 -6.52 12.66 0.95
C PHE A 12 -6.36 11.29 0.28
N VAL A 13 -5.47 10.44 0.79
CA VAL A 13 -5.31 9.07 0.28
C VAL A 13 -6.60 8.26 0.49
N LEU A 14 -7.25 8.40 1.65
CA LEU A 14 -8.54 7.75 1.91
C LEU A 14 -9.62 8.21 0.93
N ILE A 15 -9.74 9.51 0.68
CA ILE A 15 -10.72 10.04 -0.28
C ILE A 15 -10.43 9.56 -1.71
N ALA A 16 -9.15 9.56 -2.11
CA ALA A 16 -8.74 9.11 -3.43
C ALA A 16 -8.98 7.59 -3.59
N SER A 17 -8.71 6.81 -2.55
CA SER A 17 -9.04 5.37 -2.50
C SER A 17 -10.54 5.14 -2.61
N ALA A 18 -11.37 5.90 -1.89
CA ALA A 18 -12.82 5.79 -1.98
C ALA A 18 -13.34 6.13 -3.39
N ILE A 19 -12.82 7.18 -4.03
CA ILE A 19 -13.15 7.55 -5.41
C ILE A 19 -12.72 6.44 -6.38
N GLY A 20 -11.53 5.85 -6.17
CA GLY A 20 -11.02 4.73 -6.96
C GLY A 20 -11.90 3.47 -6.86
N VAL A 21 -12.37 3.15 -5.65
CA VAL A 21 -13.34 2.07 -5.42
C VAL A 21 -14.64 2.34 -6.15
N ILE A 22 -15.19 3.56 -6.07
CA ILE A 22 -16.43 3.93 -6.77
C ILE A 22 -16.25 3.81 -8.28
N SER A 23 -15.11 4.24 -8.83
CA SER A 23 -14.77 4.13 -10.26
C SER A 23 -14.83 2.70 -10.80
N MET A 24 -14.62 1.67 -9.96
CA MET A 24 -14.71 0.27 -10.39
C MET A 24 -16.13 -0.16 -10.74
N PHE A 25 -17.12 0.46 -10.11
CA PHE A 25 -18.53 0.19 -10.38
C PHE A 25 -19.06 1.00 -11.57
N LEU A 26 -18.31 2.02 -12.01
CA LEU A 26 -18.64 2.77 -13.22
C LEU A 26 -18.36 1.95 -14.49
N PRO A 27 -18.98 2.30 -15.62
CA PRO A 27 -18.66 1.73 -16.92
C PRO A 27 -17.20 1.99 -17.28
N TRP A 28 -16.43 0.92 -17.51
CA TRP A 28 -15.07 0.99 -18.05
C TRP A 28 -15.08 0.80 -19.56
N VAL A 29 -16.00 -0.02 -20.05
CA VAL A 29 -16.36 -0.11 -21.47
C VAL A 29 -17.84 0.18 -21.61
N SER A 30 -18.20 1.05 -22.53
CA SER A 30 -19.59 1.34 -22.88
C SER A 30 -19.76 1.19 -24.37
N ILE A 31 -20.37 0.09 -24.78
CA ILE A 31 -20.69 -0.14 -26.19
C ILE A 31 -22.10 0.40 -26.43
N PRO A 32 -22.30 1.39 -27.31
CA PRO A 32 -23.65 1.82 -27.67
C PRO A 32 -24.42 0.59 -28.19
N PHE A 33 -25.62 0.35 -27.64
CA PHE A 33 -26.55 -0.74 -27.96
C PHE A 33 -26.27 -2.15 -27.41
N LEU A 34 -25.05 -2.50 -27.00
CA LEU A 34 -24.72 -3.84 -26.46
C LEU A 34 -24.59 -3.89 -24.93
N GLY A 35 -24.51 -2.73 -24.28
CA GLY A 35 -24.41 -2.62 -22.82
C GLY A 35 -23.04 -2.17 -22.34
N SER A 36 -22.94 -1.95 -21.02
CA SER A 36 -21.73 -1.47 -20.36
C SER A 36 -21.10 -2.56 -19.50
N VAL A 37 -19.77 -2.63 -19.55
CA VAL A 37 -18.96 -3.50 -18.69
C VAL A 37 -18.25 -2.60 -17.69
N ASN A 38 -18.42 -2.90 -16.41
CA ASN A 38 -17.77 -2.19 -15.31
C ASN A 38 -16.35 -2.71 -15.05
N GLY A 39 -15.59 -1.97 -14.25
CA GLY A 39 -14.21 -2.30 -13.89
C GLY A 39 -14.06 -3.53 -13.00
N MET A 40 -15.15 -4.17 -12.56
CA MET A 40 -15.11 -5.42 -11.78
C MET A 40 -14.82 -6.67 -12.63
N HIS A 41 -14.67 -6.52 -13.94
CA HIS A 41 -14.37 -7.62 -14.86
C HIS A 41 -12.88 -7.71 -15.20
N GLY A 42 -12.38 -8.94 -15.37
CA GLY A 42 -11.01 -9.22 -15.82
C GLY A 42 -9.95 -8.61 -14.89
N SER A 43 -9.04 -7.83 -15.47
CA SER A 43 -7.91 -7.22 -14.75
C SER A 43 -8.32 -6.11 -13.76
N GLY A 44 -9.53 -5.56 -13.87
CA GLY A 44 -9.95 -4.45 -13.02
C GLY A 44 -10.21 -4.83 -11.56
N ILE A 45 -10.44 -6.12 -11.27
CA ILE A 45 -10.55 -6.62 -9.89
C ILE A 45 -9.25 -6.42 -9.08
N PHE A 46 -8.08 -6.50 -9.73
CA PHE A 46 -6.80 -6.25 -9.08
C PHE A 46 -6.64 -4.78 -8.69
N ILE A 47 -7.16 -3.89 -9.53
CA ILE A 47 -7.13 -2.45 -9.33
C ILE A 47 -8.06 -2.09 -8.16
N PHE A 48 -9.26 -2.69 -8.11
CA PHE A 48 -10.17 -2.62 -6.96
C PHE A 48 -9.48 -3.06 -5.66
N LEU A 49 -8.84 -4.22 -5.67
CA LEU A 49 -8.14 -4.75 -4.49
C LEU A 49 -7.03 -3.81 -4.01
N CYS A 50 -6.27 -3.21 -4.93
CA CYS A 50 -5.29 -2.18 -4.61
C CYS A 50 -5.93 -0.99 -3.90
N PHE A 51 -7.03 -0.43 -4.41
CA PHE A 51 -7.70 0.69 -3.75
C PHE A 51 -8.24 0.33 -2.37
N VAL A 52 -8.79 -0.87 -2.21
CA VAL A 52 -9.25 -1.37 -0.90
C VAL A 52 -8.09 -1.48 0.09
N VAL A 53 -6.98 -2.09 -0.33
CA VAL A 53 -5.76 -2.20 0.49
C VAL A 53 -5.22 -0.82 0.87
N ALA A 54 -5.17 0.13 -0.06
CA ALA A 54 -4.77 1.50 0.23
C ALA A 54 -5.68 2.16 1.28
N GLY A 55 -7.00 1.97 1.16
CA GLY A 55 -7.98 2.45 2.14
C GLY A 55 -7.75 1.84 3.52
N ILE A 56 -7.57 0.51 3.59
CA ILE A 56 -7.30 -0.19 4.85
C ILE A 56 -5.99 0.31 5.48
N ILE A 57 -4.92 0.49 4.71
CA ILE A 57 -3.62 0.99 5.21
C ILE A 57 -3.72 2.41 5.76
N THR A 58 -4.55 3.27 5.15
CA THR A 58 -4.77 4.62 5.70
C THR A 58 -5.53 4.59 7.02
N LEU A 59 -6.38 3.59 7.23
CA LEU A 59 -7.16 3.37 8.44
C LEU A 59 -6.38 2.61 9.53
N LEU A 60 -5.47 1.71 9.13
CA LEU A 60 -4.56 0.98 10.01
C LEU A 60 -3.40 1.89 10.46
N GLY A 61 -3.03 1.79 11.74
CA GLY A 61 -1.98 2.59 12.35
C GLY A 61 -2.49 3.87 13.03
N ASP A 62 -1.56 4.65 13.57
CA ASP A 62 -1.88 5.87 14.30
C ASP A 62 -2.33 6.98 13.32
N GLN A 63 -3.63 7.28 13.33
CA GLN A 63 -4.28 8.25 12.44
C GLN A 63 -3.82 9.70 12.70
N THR A 64 -3.15 9.95 13.83
CA THR A 64 -2.64 11.26 14.22
C THR A 64 -1.22 11.54 13.71
N LYS A 65 -0.47 10.50 13.30
CA LYS A 65 0.90 10.63 12.76
C LYS A 65 0.97 10.48 11.24
N ASN A 66 2.08 10.98 10.67
CA ASN A 66 2.47 10.68 9.29
C ASN A 66 2.63 9.16 9.09
N PHE A 67 2.62 8.72 7.83
CA PHE A 67 2.94 7.33 7.51
C PHE A 67 4.34 6.98 8.00
N ASP A 68 4.47 5.81 8.63
CA ASP A 68 5.76 5.17 8.84
C ASP A 68 6.38 4.76 7.49
N THR A 69 7.70 4.67 7.41
CA THR A 69 8.46 4.36 6.18
C THR A 69 7.93 3.10 5.48
N SER A 70 7.53 2.09 6.27
CA SER A 70 6.94 0.84 5.78
C SER A 70 5.56 1.06 5.14
N MET A 71 4.66 1.78 5.82
CA MET A 71 3.30 2.06 5.33
C MET A 71 3.30 3.00 4.13
N TRP A 72 4.22 3.96 4.10
CA TRP A 72 4.42 4.85 2.98
C TRP A 72 4.82 4.09 1.72
N THR A 73 5.78 3.17 1.82
CA THR A 73 6.25 2.37 0.68
C THR A 73 5.15 1.47 0.14
N ILE A 74 4.38 0.83 1.02
CA ILE A 74 3.25 -0.01 0.59
C ILE A 74 2.19 0.84 -0.12
N THR A 75 1.89 2.05 0.40
CA THR A 75 0.94 2.98 -0.23
C THR A 75 1.43 3.43 -1.61
N LEU A 76 2.73 3.68 -1.76
CA LEU A 76 3.35 4.04 -3.04
C LEU A 76 3.23 2.91 -4.06
N VAL A 77 3.57 1.67 -3.68
CA VAL A 77 3.45 0.50 -4.55
C VAL A 77 1.98 0.26 -4.94
N THR A 78 1.07 0.37 -3.97
CA THR A 78 -0.37 0.21 -4.17
C THR A 78 -0.97 1.33 -5.03
N GLY A 79 -0.36 2.51 -5.09
CA GLY A 79 -0.74 3.59 -6.02
C GLY A 79 -0.15 3.42 -7.42
N ALA A 80 1.05 2.85 -7.55
CA ALA A 80 1.75 2.70 -8.83
C ALA A 80 1.23 1.51 -9.67
N ILE A 81 0.95 0.37 -9.04
CA ILE A 81 0.39 -0.82 -9.72
C ILE A 81 -0.90 -0.50 -10.49
N PRO A 82 -1.94 0.12 -9.89
CA PRO A 82 -3.18 0.38 -10.59
C PRO A 82 -2.99 1.36 -11.77
N ILE A 83 -2.09 2.34 -11.66
CA ILE A 83 -1.76 3.23 -12.79
C ILE A 83 -1.21 2.41 -13.96
N LEU A 84 -0.29 1.48 -13.69
CA LEU A 84 0.32 0.67 -14.73
C LEU A 84 -0.71 -0.22 -15.45
N ILE A 85 -1.63 -0.83 -14.68
CA ILE A 85 -2.71 -1.66 -15.24
C ILE A 85 -3.68 -0.81 -16.07
N ILE A 86 -4.09 0.36 -15.57
CA ILE A 86 -4.98 1.28 -16.29
C ILE A 86 -4.31 1.79 -17.58
N LEU A 87 -3.02 2.10 -17.52
CA LEU A 87 -2.26 2.56 -18.69
C LEU A 87 -2.13 1.45 -19.74
N TYR A 88 -1.82 0.22 -19.32
CA TYR A 88 -1.80 -0.94 -20.22
C TYR A 88 -3.17 -1.13 -20.88
N TYR A 89 -4.24 -1.07 -20.09
CA TYR A 89 -5.61 -1.16 -20.57
C TYR A 89 -5.95 -0.07 -21.59
N LEU A 90 -5.50 1.17 -21.35
CA LEU A 90 -5.72 2.30 -22.26
C LEU A 90 -4.96 2.12 -23.58
N ILE A 91 -3.72 1.63 -23.52
CA ILE A 91 -2.91 1.34 -24.72
C ILE A 91 -3.56 0.23 -25.54
N ASP A 92 -3.97 -0.87 -24.90
CA ASP A 92 -4.65 -1.98 -25.56
C ASP A 92 -5.99 -1.55 -26.19
N ALA A 93 -6.79 -0.76 -25.46
CA ALA A 93 -8.01 -0.18 -26.00
C ALA A 93 -7.71 0.77 -27.18
N SER A 94 -6.67 1.60 -27.10
CA SER A 94 -6.30 2.53 -28.18
C SER A 94 -5.72 1.85 -29.42
N GLY A 95 -5.01 0.72 -29.26
CA GLY A 95 -4.45 -0.06 -30.36
C GLY A 95 -5.52 -0.83 -31.13
N ASN A 96 -6.66 -1.10 -30.50
CA ASN A 96 -7.80 -1.75 -31.12
C ASN A 96 -8.85 -0.70 -31.52
N THR A 97 -8.95 -0.38 -32.80
CA THR A 97 -9.88 0.66 -33.35
C THR A 97 -11.35 0.48 -32.97
N ILE A 98 -11.78 -0.74 -32.65
CA ILE A 98 -13.13 -1.07 -32.18
C ILE A 98 -13.31 -0.78 -30.67
N PHE A 99 -12.27 -1.01 -29.86
CA PHE A 99 -12.32 -0.84 -28.39
C PHE A 99 -11.92 0.57 -27.92
N GLY A 100 -11.20 1.33 -28.74
CA GLY A 100 -10.76 2.69 -28.39
C GLY A 100 -11.89 3.72 -28.34
N SER A 101 -13.00 3.48 -29.04
CA SER A 101 -14.17 4.39 -29.07
C SER A 101 -15.18 4.11 -27.95
N VAL A 102 -15.01 3.00 -27.22
CA VAL A 102 -15.96 2.54 -26.19
C VAL A 102 -15.40 2.65 -24.77
N ILE A 103 -14.31 3.41 -24.57
CA ILE A 103 -13.74 3.65 -23.24
C ILE A 103 -14.73 4.48 -22.41
N GLY A 104 -15.15 3.93 -21.27
CA GLY A 104 -16.08 4.56 -20.34
C GLY A 104 -15.41 5.52 -19.37
N PHE A 105 -16.22 6.36 -18.73
CA PHE A 105 -15.75 7.37 -17.77
C PHE A 105 -15.07 6.76 -16.52
N GLY A 106 -15.39 5.49 -16.21
CA GLY A 106 -14.82 4.78 -15.06
C GLY A 106 -13.31 4.68 -15.12
N VAL A 107 -12.73 4.42 -16.30
CA VAL A 107 -11.27 4.29 -16.50
C VAL A 107 -10.56 5.62 -16.19
N TYR A 108 -11.11 6.74 -16.67
CA TYR A 108 -10.54 8.06 -16.44
C TYR A 108 -10.58 8.45 -14.95
N ILE A 109 -11.72 8.24 -14.28
CA ILE A 109 -11.84 8.51 -12.84
C ILE A 109 -10.90 7.60 -12.04
N GLY A 110 -10.79 6.33 -12.42
CA GLY A 110 -9.90 5.37 -11.76
C GLY A 110 -8.44 5.74 -11.92
N GLY A 111 -8.04 6.17 -13.11
CA GLY A 111 -6.69 6.67 -13.38
C GLY A 111 -6.40 7.94 -12.57
N LEU A 112 -7.34 8.88 -12.53
CA LEU A 112 -7.21 10.11 -11.75
C LEU A 112 -7.09 9.83 -10.24
N ALA A 113 -7.89 8.88 -9.74
CA ALA A 113 -7.82 8.42 -8.36
C ALA A 113 -6.48 7.75 -8.04
N ALA A 114 -5.98 6.89 -8.93
CA ALA A 114 -4.69 6.24 -8.76
C ALA A 114 -3.54 7.25 -8.75
N ILE A 115 -3.56 8.23 -9.66
CA ILE A 115 -2.64 9.37 -9.65
C ILE A 115 -2.78 10.17 -8.35
N GLY A 116 -4.00 10.39 -7.85
CA GLY A 116 -4.24 11.06 -6.58
C GLY A 116 -3.62 10.32 -5.39
N VAL A 117 -3.76 8.99 -5.34
CA VAL A 117 -3.12 8.13 -4.34
C VAL A 117 -1.60 8.21 -4.47
N LEU A 118 -1.06 8.06 -5.69
CA LEU A 118 0.39 8.08 -5.93
C LEU A 118 1.01 9.44 -5.65
N ALA A 119 0.38 10.53 -6.10
CA ALA A 119 0.81 11.90 -5.85
C ALA A 119 0.78 12.22 -4.36
N SER A 120 -0.24 11.76 -3.64
CA SER A 120 -0.31 11.94 -2.19
C SER A 120 0.78 11.17 -1.47
N ALA A 121 1.03 9.92 -1.87
CA ALA A 121 2.16 9.17 -1.36
C ALA A 121 3.47 9.92 -1.66
N TYR A 122 3.64 10.46 -2.86
CA TYR A 122 4.86 11.15 -3.26
C TYR A 122 5.08 12.48 -2.53
N ILE A 123 4.04 13.32 -2.41
CA ILE A 123 4.13 14.67 -1.84
C ILE A 123 4.33 14.64 -0.32
N PHE A 124 3.89 13.57 0.32
CA PHE A 124 4.02 13.35 1.76
C PHE A 124 5.22 12.47 2.12
N ARG A 125 6.13 12.24 1.18
CA ARG A 125 7.44 11.68 1.45
C ARG A 125 8.12 12.52 2.53
N SER A 126 8.41 11.90 3.67
CA SER A 126 9.33 12.52 4.64
C SER A 126 10.67 12.72 3.93
N PRO A 127 11.31 13.90 4.01
CA PRO A 127 12.60 14.16 3.37
C PRO A 127 13.75 13.26 3.87
N THR A 128 13.53 12.48 4.93
CA THR A 128 14.56 11.70 5.63
C THR A 128 14.69 10.26 5.14
N ASP A 129 13.68 9.69 4.48
CA ASP A 129 13.65 8.26 4.19
C ASP A 129 13.71 8.01 2.68
N ASN A 130 14.87 7.56 2.20
CA ASN A 130 15.03 7.21 0.79
C ASN A 130 14.49 5.81 0.52
N LEU A 131 13.99 5.56 -0.69
CA LEU A 131 13.63 4.20 -1.14
C LEU A 131 14.78 3.20 -0.95
N LYS A 132 16.02 3.68 -1.05
CA LYS A 132 17.23 2.89 -0.79
C LYS A 132 17.29 2.43 0.67
N ASP A 133 16.93 3.27 1.62
CA ASP A 133 16.96 2.97 3.05
C ASP A 133 15.84 1.98 3.41
N THR A 134 14.65 2.13 2.82
CA THR A 134 13.58 1.14 2.93
C THR A 134 13.99 -0.21 2.33
N PHE A 135 14.56 -0.22 1.12
CA PHE A 135 15.01 -1.46 0.46
C PHE A 135 16.12 -2.14 1.26
N ASN A 136 17.08 -1.37 1.79
CA ASN A 136 18.13 -1.89 2.65
C ASN A 136 17.57 -2.45 3.95
N THR A 137 16.57 -1.80 4.55
CA THR A 137 15.90 -2.27 5.76
C THR A 137 15.10 -3.54 5.49
N MET A 138 14.36 -3.63 4.37
CA MET A 138 13.65 -4.85 3.97
C MET A 138 14.63 -6.00 3.70
N LYS A 139 15.72 -5.73 2.97
CA LYS A 139 16.78 -6.71 2.73
C LYS A 139 17.36 -7.22 4.06
N LYS A 140 17.70 -6.31 4.97
CA LYS A 140 18.24 -6.64 6.30
C LYS A 140 17.26 -7.46 7.15
N ASN A 141 15.96 -7.15 7.11
CA ASN A 141 14.93 -7.91 7.82
C ASN A 141 14.68 -9.30 7.22
N ILE A 142 14.83 -9.45 5.91
CA ILE A 142 14.75 -10.74 5.23
C ILE A 142 15.99 -11.56 5.56
N GLU A 143 17.18 -10.97 5.44
CA GLU A 143 18.46 -11.60 5.76
C GLU A 143 18.55 -12.02 7.23
N SER A 144 18.07 -11.19 8.17
CA SER A 144 18.00 -11.58 9.58
C SER A 144 17.02 -12.73 9.82
N LYS A 145 15.86 -12.74 9.15
CA LYS A 145 14.90 -13.87 9.24
C LYS A 145 15.47 -15.15 8.65
N ILE A 146 16.20 -15.08 7.54
CA ILE A 146 16.85 -16.23 6.90
C ILE A 146 17.98 -16.76 7.79
N ASN A 147 18.87 -15.89 8.27
CA ASN A 147 19.98 -16.27 9.17
C ASN A 147 19.49 -16.77 10.55
N THR A 148 18.32 -16.32 11.01
CA THR A 148 17.66 -16.88 12.20
C THR A 148 17.10 -18.28 11.92
N HIS A 149 16.63 -18.53 10.69
CA HIS A 149 16.11 -19.83 10.29
C HIS A 149 17.22 -20.88 10.10
N ASP A 150 18.40 -20.49 9.63
CA ASP A 150 19.56 -21.39 9.53
C ASP A 150 20.11 -21.82 10.91
N ASN A 151 19.92 -21.01 11.95
CA ASN A 151 20.38 -21.32 13.32
C ASN A 151 19.37 -22.11 14.17
N THR A 152 18.17 -22.43 13.66
CA THR A 152 17.16 -23.19 14.43
C THR A 152 17.17 -24.70 14.16
N THR A 153 18.08 -25.18 13.30
CA THR A 153 18.26 -26.63 13.05
C THR A 153 19.63 -27.13 13.51
N THR A 154 20.09 -26.77 14.70
CA THR A 154 21.01 -27.64 15.46
C THR A 154 20.91 -27.36 16.96
N GLY A 155 20.30 -28.29 17.71
CA GLY A 155 20.63 -28.53 19.12
C GLY A 155 19.83 -27.76 20.18
N SER A 156 18.66 -28.29 20.53
CA SER A 156 18.05 -28.10 21.84
C SER A 156 18.81 -28.87 22.93
N THR A 157 19.08 -28.23 24.08
CA THR A 157 19.07 -28.70 25.50
C THR A 157 19.75 -27.58 26.30
N THR A 158 19.27 -26.96 27.38
CA THR A 158 18.27 -27.24 28.44
C THR A 158 18.15 -25.93 29.28
N PRO A 159 17.07 -25.71 30.05
CA PRO A 159 16.64 -24.39 30.53
C PRO A 159 17.12 -24.03 31.96
N ASP A 160 16.90 -22.75 32.29
CA ASP A 160 16.72 -22.14 33.62
C ASP A 160 17.79 -22.35 34.70
N ASN A 161 18.37 -21.24 35.17
CA ASN A 161 18.46 -21.04 36.62
C ASN A 161 18.48 -19.55 36.98
N SER A 162 17.35 -19.11 37.50
CA SER A 162 17.20 -17.98 38.42
C SER A 162 18.27 -17.98 39.51
N ASN A 163 18.95 -16.86 39.74
CA ASN A 163 19.52 -16.59 41.05
C ASN A 163 19.41 -15.10 41.40
N SER A 164 18.35 -14.79 42.14
CA SER A 164 18.22 -13.62 42.97
C SER A 164 18.73 -13.94 44.39
N SER A 165 19.78 -13.26 44.85
CA SER A 165 20.09 -13.04 46.27
C SER A 165 21.04 -11.84 46.37
N LEU A 166 20.50 -10.64 46.67
CA LEU A 166 20.50 -10.01 48.00
C LEU A 166 21.91 -9.68 48.56
N THR A 167 22.18 -8.37 48.59
CA THR A 167 22.84 -7.59 49.67
C THR A 167 24.17 -8.07 50.26
N ASN A 168 25.23 -7.24 50.16
CA ASN A 168 25.84 -6.62 51.35
C ASN A 168 26.88 -5.53 50.98
N THR A 169 26.92 -4.50 51.82
CA THR A 169 27.72 -3.27 51.84
C THR A 169 29.14 -3.45 52.39
N ASN A 170 30.16 -2.74 51.84
CA ASN A 170 31.06 -1.85 52.62
C ASN A 170 32.09 -1.07 51.75
N PRO A 171 32.70 0.04 52.27
CA PRO A 171 33.22 1.20 51.54
C PRO A 171 34.76 1.19 51.41
N PRO A 172 35.39 2.23 50.82
CA PRO A 172 36.82 2.22 50.54
C PRO A 172 37.65 2.52 51.79
N ALA A 173 38.80 1.87 51.88
CA ALA A 173 39.96 2.28 52.67
C ALA A 173 41.22 2.06 51.82
#